data_AF-A0A9Q7ZRD2-F1
#
_entry.id   AF-A0A9Q7ZRD2-F1
#
_cell.length_a   1.000
_cell.length_b   1.000
_cell.length_c   1.000
_cell.angle_alpha   90.00
_cell.angle_beta   90.00
_cell.angle_gamma   90.00
#
_symmetry.space_group_name_H-M   'P 1'
#
loop_
_entity.id
_entity.type
_entity.pdbx_description
1 polymer ?
#
loop_
_entity_poly.entity_id
_entity_poly.type
_entity_poly.pdbx_seq_one_letter_code
_entity_poly.pdbx_strand_id
1 'polypeptide(L)'
;MIINGKKIKAKDFAKMAGVSRKTIVKYYAMSREQYEKEAAEKRQLAFELRSSGLKWREVAEKMDTTIDSAMAYYRRYLALQEKI
;
A
#
# COMPACT_ATOMS: atom_id res chain seq x y z
N MET A 1 -9.62 3.90 8.65
CA MET A 1 -9.43 5.24 9.25
C MET A 1 -9.29 5.02 10.75
N ILE A 2 -8.37 5.71 11.43
CA ILE A 2 -8.23 5.62 12.88
C ILE A 2 -8.77 6.92 13.47
N ILE A 3 -9.77 6.83 14.34
CA ILE A 3 -10.39 7.97 15.02
C ILE A 3 -10.41 7.60 16.50
N ASN A 4 -9.81 8.45 17.35
CA ASN A 4 -9.68 8.21 18.80
C ASN A 4 -9.16 6.80 19.13
N GLY A 5 -8.12 6.35 18.41
CA GLY A 5 -7.51 5.03 18.59
C GLY A 5 -8.31 3.84 18.05
N LYS A 6 -9.52 4.04 17.50
CA LYS A 6 -10.37 2.97 16.96
C LYS A 6 -10.35 2.94 15.43
N LYS A 7 -10.23 1.75 14.84
CA LYS A 7 -10.42 1.55 13.40
C LYS A 7 -11.90 1.65 13.06
N ILE A 8 -12.28 2.68 12.31
CA ILE A 8 -13.66 2.91 11.86
C ILE A 8 -13.71 2.82 10.33
N LYS A 9 -14.81 2.24 9.80
CA LYS A 9 -15.09 2.19 8.36
C LYS A 9 -15.63 3.54 7.89
N ALA A 10 -15.27 3.94 6.67
CA ALA A 10 -15.72 5.22 6.11
C ALA A 10 -17.26 5.36 6.06
N LYS A 11 -18.00 4.25 5.90
CA LYS A 11 -19.48 4.26 5.92
C LYS A 11 -20.02 4.67 7.29
N ASP A 12 -19.43 4.15 8.36
CA ASP A 12 -19.91 4.40 9.72
C ASP A 12 -19.52 5.82 10.16
N PHE A 13 -18.32 6.26 9.78
CA PHE A 13 -17.89 7.64 10.02
C PHE A 13 -18.73 8.66 9.25
N ALA A 14 -19.08 8.37 7.99
CA ALA A 14 -19.98 9.20 7.20
C ALA A 14 -21.34 9.39 7.88
N LYS A 15 -21.91 8.33 8.46
CA LYS A 15 -23.15 8.40 9.25
C LYS A 15 -22.98 9.27 10.50
N MET A 16 -21.90 9.08 11.25
CA MET A 16 -21.62 9.85 12.47
C MET A 16 -21.42 11.35 12.17
N ALA A 17 -20.76 11.67 11.06
CA ALA A 17 -20.45 13.03 10.66
C ALA A 17 -21.57 13.72 9.84
N GLY A 18 -22.66 13.00 9.52
CA GLY A 18 -23.78 13.56 8.74
C GLY A 18 -23.42 13.92 7.29
N VAL A 19 -22.39 13.31 6.71
CA VAL A 19 -21.91 13.60 5.34
C VAL A 19 -21.89 12.36 4.47
N SER A 20 -21.71 12.54 3.16
CA SER A 20 -21.59 11.40 2.23
C SER A 20 -20.29 10.63 2.46
N ARG A 21 -20.31 9.30 2.20
CA ARG A 21 -19.09 8.47 2.16
C ARG A 21 -18.04 9.05 1.21
N LYS A 22 -18.47 9.63 0.07
CA LYS A 22 -17.58 10.23 -0.93
C LYS A 22 -16.83 11.43 -0.34
N THR A 23 -17.50 12.25 0.47
CA THR A 23 -16.90 13.38 1.18
C THR A 23 -15.83 12.91 2.16
N ILE A 24 -16.14 11.89 2.96
CA ILE A 24 -15.17 11.28 3.88
C ILE A 24 -13.94 10.76 3.12
N VAL A 25 -14.14 10.02 2.03
CA VAL A 25 -13.01 9.52 1.23
C VAL A 25 -12.21 10.68 0.65
N LYS A 26 -12.86 11.74 0.15
CA LYS A 26 -12.17 12.91 -0.39
C LYS A 26 -11.27 13.60 0.63
N TYR A 27 -11.71 13.72 1.89
CA TYR A 27 -10.95 14.42 2.93
C TYR A 27 -9.81 13.61 3.53
N TYR A 28 -9.90 12.29 3.50
CA TYR A 28 -8.96 11.41 4.20
C TYR A 28 -8.20 10.45 3.28
N ALA A 29 -8.48 10.46 1.97
CA ALA A 29 -7.64 9.77 1.02
C ALA A 29 -6.25 10.41 1.01
N MET A 30 -5.22 9.56 0.93
CA MET A 30 -3.86 10.03 0.68
C MET A 30 -3.78 10.73 -0.68
N SER A 31 -2.84 11.66 -0.84
CA SER A 31 -2.60 12.31 -2.11
C SER A 31 -2.12 11.29 -3.15
N ARG A 32 -2.32 11.61 -4.43
CA ARG A 32 -1.86 10.75 -5.53
C ARG A 32 -0.34 10.57 -5.50
N GLU A 33 0.38 11.66 -5.27
CA GLU A 33 1.83 11.69 -5.16
C GLU A 33 2.32 10.79 -4.01
N GLN A 34 1.71 10.89 -2.83
CA GLN A 34 2.09 10.05 -1.69
C GLN A 34 1.81 8.57 -1.97
N TYR A 35 0.69 8.25 -2.61
CA TYR A 35 0.40 6.87 -3.03
C TYR A 35 1.45 6.34 -4.01
N GLU A 36 1.84 7.14 -5.00
CA GLU A 36 2.84 6.74 -6.00
C GLU A 36 4.23 6.55 -5.37
N LYS A 37 4.61 7.43 -4.44
CA LYS A 37 5.84 7.30 -3.65
C LYS A 37 5.86 6.03 -2.82
N GLU A 38 4.84 5.78 -2.00
CA GLU A 38 4.75 4.55 -1.19
C GLU A 38 4.75 3.29 -2.08
N ALA A 39 4.10 3.35 -3.24
CA ALA A 39 4.09 2.24 -4.19
C ALA A 39 5.47 2.01 -4.82
N ALA A 40 6.23 3.07 -5.13
CA ALA A 40 7.60 2.96 -5.61
C ALA A 40 8.52 2.36 -4.55
N GLU A 41 8.45 2.84 -3.31
CA GLU A 41 9.21 2.34 -2.17
C GLU A 41 8.96 0.84 -1.94
N LYS A 42 7.69 0.39 -1.95
CA LYS A 42 7.35 -1.03 -1.80
C LYS A 42 7.90 -1.90 -2.93
N ARG A 43 7.87 -1.40 -4.17
CA ARG A 43 8.43 -2.12 -5.34
C ARG A 43 9.94 -2.25 -5.22
N GLN A 44 10.63 -1.17 -4.84
CA GLN A 44 12.06 -1.15 -4.62
C GLN A 44 12.45 -2.10 -3.49
N LEU A 45 11.76 -2.04 -2.34
CA LEU A 45 12.02 -2.93 -1.21
C LEU A 45 11.87 -4.41 -1.60
N ALA A 46 10.81 -4.76 -2.35
CA ALA A 46 10.63 -6.12 -2.84
C ALA A 46 11.80 -6.59 -3.74
N PHE A 47 12.31 -5.70 -4.58
CA PHE A 47 13.48 -5.95 -5.40
C PHE A 47 14.74 -6.15 -4.57
N GLU A 48 15.07 -5.24 -3.66
CA GLU A 48 16.26 -5.31 -2.81
C GLU A 48 16.27 -6.57 -1.95
N LEU A 49 15.14 -6.88 -1.30
CA LEU A 49 15.01 -8.09 -0.48
C LEU A 49 15.18 -9.34 -1.34
N ARG A 50 14.58 -9.39 -2.53
CA ARG A 50 14.73 -10.56 -3.41
C ARG A 50 16.16 -10.70 -3.95
N SER A 51 16.77 -9.58 -4.35
CA SER A 51 18.14 -9.53 -4.88
C SER A 51 19.18 -9.87 -3.81
N SER A 52 18.89 -9.64 -2.52
CA SER A 52 19.72 -10.10 -1.41
C SER A 52 19.70 -11.62 -1.17
N GLY A 53 18.90 -12.38 -1.93
CA GLY A 53 18.85 -13.84 -1.88
C GLY A 53 17.74 -14.43 -1.00
N LEU A 54 16.89 -13.59 -0.38
CA LEU A 54 15.78 -14.07 0.46
C LEU A 54 14.74 -14.85 -0.35
N LYS A 55 14.16 -15.87 0.27
CA LYS A 55 13.01 -16.61 -0.29
C LYS A 55 11.76 -15.75 -0.21
N TRP A 56 10.80 -15.98 -1.12
CA TRP A 56 9.57 -15.18 -1.19
C TRP A 56 8.77 -15.12 0.11
N ARG A 57 8.82 -16.19 0.92
CA ARG A 57 8.19 -16.21 2.24
C ARG A 57 8.82 -15.19 3.19
N GLU A 58 10.15 -15.10 3.23
CA GLU A 58 10.90 -14.16 4.07
C GLU A 58 10.74 -12.72 3.57
N VAL A 59 10.70 -12.53 2.24
CA VAL A 59 10.42 -11.22 1.63
C VAL A 59 9.03 -10.75 2.05
N ALA A 60 8.01 -11.61 1.94
CA ALA A 60 6.64 -11.29 2.32
C ALA A 60 6.52 -10.94 3.81
N GLU A 61 7.20 -11.71 4.67
CA GLU A 61 7.27 -11.44 6.11
C GLU A 61 7.90 -10.08 6.43
N LYS A 62 9.06 -9.78 5.82
CA LYS A 62 9.73 -8.47 6.02
C LYS A 62 8.92 -7.29 5.49
N MET A 63 8.11 -7.51 4.47
CA MET A 63 7.22 -6.49 3.88
C MET A 63 5.86 -6.40 4.57
N ASP A 64 5.59 -7.22 5.58
CA ASP A 64 4.28 -7.36 6.23
C ASP A 64 3.14 -7.54 5.21
N THR A 65 3.34 -8.47 4.26
CA THR A 65 2.40 -8.70 3.16
C THR A 65 2.31 -10.17 2.76
N THR A 66 1.47 -10.47 1.77
CA THR A 66 1.33 -11.83 1.26
C THR A 66 2.44 -12.15 0.26
N ILE A 67 2.75 -13.45 0.08
CA ILE A 67 3.73 -13.92 -0.92
C ILE A 67 3.37 -13.41 -2.32
N ASP A 68 2.10 -13.47 -2.69
CA ASP A 68 1.61 -13.00 -3.99
C ASP A 68 1.79 -11.49 -4.15
N SER A 69 1.50 -10.70 -3.10
CA SER A 69 1.74 -9.26 -3.09
C SER A 69 3.23 -8.93 -3.28
N ALA A 70 4.12 -9.61 -2.54
CA ALA A 70 5.57 -9.41 -2.66
C ALA A 70 6.08 -9.70 -4.08
N MET A 71 5.64 -10.81 -4.68
CA MET A 71 5.95 -11.13 -6.07
C MET A 71 5.40 -10.10 -7.06
N ALA A 72 4.19 -9.59 -6.83
CA ALA A 72 3.59 -8.56 -7.68
C ALA A 72 4.38 -7.24 -7.62
N TYR A 73 4.82 -6.81 -6.43
CA TYR A 73 5.69 -5.64 -6.27
C TYR A 73 7.00 -5.80 -7.03
N TYR A 74 7.65 -6.97 -6.90
CA TYR A 74 8.87 -7.30 -7.63
C TYR A 74 8.68 -7.25 -9.16
N ARG A 75 7.66 -7.94 -9.68
CA ARG A 75 7.35 -7.95 -11.12
C ARG A 75 7.10 -6.55 -11.66
N ARG A 76 6.40 -5.72 -10.88
CA ARG A 76 6.14 -4.32 -11.24
C ARG A 76 7.39 -3.46 -11.23
N TYR A 77 8.33 -3.72 -10.31
CA TYR A 77 9.62 -3.04 -10.31
C TYR A 77 10.37 -3.31 -11.63
N LEU A 78 10.52 -4.59 -12.02
CA LEU A 78 11.20 -4.97 -13.26
C LEU A 78 10.54 -4.36 -14.50
N ALA A 79 9.20 -4.46 -14.60
CA ALA A 79 8.47 -3.92 -15.74
C ALA A 79 8.54 -2.37 -15.85
N LEU A 80 8.88 -1.67 -14.77
CA LEU A 80 9.13 -0.22 -14.79
C LEU A 80 10.58 0.09 -15.20
N GLN A 81 11.54 -0.78 -14.90
CA GLN A 81 12.94 -0.62 -15.32
C GLN A 81 13.13 -0.96 -16.80
N GLU A 82 12.42 -1.97 -17.32
CA GLU A 82 12.48 -2.34 -18.75
C GLU A 82 11.86 -1.30 -19.70
N LYS A 83 11.09 -0.35 -19.16
CA LYS A 83 10.44 0.72 -19.92
C LYS A 83 11.26 2.01 -19.98
N ILE A 84 12.48 1.99 -19.45
CA ILE A 84 13.44 3.11 -19.45
C ILE A 84 14.47 2.87 -20.54
#